data_AF-A0A2W6C141-F1
#
_entry.id   AF-A0A2W6C141-F1
#
_cell.length_a   1.000
_cell.length_b   1.000
_cell.length_c   1.000
_cell.angle_alpha   90.00
_cell.angle_beta   90.00
_cell.angle_gamma   90.00
#
_symmetry.space_group_name_H-M   'P 1'
#
loop_
_entity.id
_entity.type
_entity.pdbx_description
1 polymer ?
#
loop_
_entity_poly.entity_id
_entity_poly.type
_entity_poly.pdbx_seq_one_letter_code
_entity_poly.pdbx_strand_id
1 'polypeptide(L)' 'MRRAEALRHLPSAYSLALRLRDAGLPDELIAKFLAMEREALDPLLDVAEAKLAAILVVERDA' A
#
# COMPACT_ATOMS: atom_id res chain seq x y z
N MET A 1 -9.61 -7.27 -11.72
CA MET A 1 -9.43 -5.91 -11.13
C MET A 1 -8.07 -5.28 -11.49
N ARG A 2 -7.98 -3.97 -11.77
CA ARG A 2 -6.68 -3.25 -11.95
C ARG A 2 -6.08 -2.83 -10.59
N ARG A 3 -4.76 -2.71 -10.47
CA ARG A 3 -4.07 -2.29 -9.21
C ARG A 3 -4.68 -1.01 -8.61
N ALA A 4 -4.87 0.03 -9.42
CA ALA A 4 -5.45 1.31 -8.98
C ALA A 4 -6.87 1.19 -8.41
N GLU A 5 -7.61 0.16 -8.80
CA GLU A 5 -8.93 -0.15 -8.26
C GLU A 5 -8.84 -0.96 -6.98
N ALA A 6 -8.01 -2.00 -6.95
CA ALA A 6 -7.76 -2.79 -5.74
C ALA A 6 -7.24 -1.92 -4.57
N LEU A 7 -6.40 -0.92 -4.85
CA LEU A 7 -5.94 0.07 -3.86
C LEU A 7 -7.10 0.83 -3.20
N ARG A 8 -8.26 1.00 -3.85
CA ARG A 8 -9.43 1.67 -3.24
C ARG A 8 -10.12 0.82 -2.16
N HIS A 9 -9.86 -0.49 -2.16
CA HIS A 9 -10.44 -1.42 -1.19
C HIS A 9 -9.53 -1.65 0.03
N LEU A 10 -8.31 -1.09 0.02
CA LEU A 10 -7.42 -1.14 1.16
C LEU A 10 -7.79 -0.09 2.23
N PRO A 11 -7.49 -0.37 3.51
CA PRO A 11 -7.43 0.68 4.54
C PRO A 11 -6.57 1.87 4.10
N SER A 12 -7.01 3.07 4.49
CA SER A 12 -6.45 4.36 4.03
C SER A 12 -4.91 4.42 4.08
N ALA A 13 -4.31 4.05 5.21
CA ALA A 13 -2.86 4.10 5.38
C ALA A 13 -2.10 3.21 4.38
N TYR A 14 -2.57 2.00 4.13
CA TYR A 14 -1.96 1.08 3.16
C TYR A 14 -2.15 1.58 1.72
N SER A 15 -3.36 2.05 1.38
CA SER A 15 -3.64 2.63 0.06
C SER A 15 -2.73 3.82 -0.23
N LEU A 16 -2.59 4.73 0.75
CA LEU A 16 -1.75 5.91 0.63
C LEU A 16 -0.27 5.54 0.49
N ALA A 17 0.25 4.67 1.35
CA ALA A 17 1.64 4.22 1.30
C ALA A 17 2.03 3.66 -0.08
N LEU A 18 1.19 2.75 -0.61
CA LEU A 18 1.43 2.13 -1.91
C LEU A 18 1.29 3.11 -3.08
N ARG A 19 0.39 4.10 -3.00
CA ARG A 19 0.27 5.14 -4.03
C ARG A 19 1.47 6.06 -4.07
N LEU A 20 2.01 6.44 -2.90
CA LEU A 20 3.19 7.28 -2.83
C LEU A 20 4.43 6.52 -3.35
N ARG A 21 4.53 5.23 -3.05
CA ARG A 21 5.60 4.37 -3.56
C ARG A 21 5.51 4.16 -5.08
N ASP A 22 4.31 3.94 -5.62
CA ASP A 22 4.06 3.89 -7.07
C ASP A 22 4.43 5.21 -7.76
N ALA A 23 4.25 6.34 -7.09
CA ALA A 23 4.65 7.65 -7.57
C ALA A 23 6.17 7.90 -7.49
N GLY A 24 6.95 6.93 -7.00
CA GLY A 24 8.41 7.00 -6.91
C GLY A 24 8.93 7.87 -5.78
N LEU A 25 8.10 8.16 -4.76
CA LEU A 25 8.59 8.90 -3.60
C LEU A 25 9.58 8.04 -2.80
N PRO A 26 10.65 8.65 -2.27
CA PRO A 26 11.56 7.97 -1.37
C PRO A 26 10.86 7.63 -0.06
N ASP A 27 11.25 6.50 0.52
CA ASP A 27 10.57 5.95 1.68
C ASP A 27 10.63 6.89 2.91
N GLU A 28 11.66 7.72 3.04
CA GLU A 28 11.75 8.76 4.09
C GLU A 28 10.60 9.78 3.98
N LEU A 29 10.24 10.17 2.76
CA LEU A 29 9.10 11.06 2.54
C LEU A 29 7.78 10.34 2.76
N ILE A 30 7.68 9.07 2.38
CA ILE A 30 6.47 8.27 2.62
C ILE A 30 6.21 8.14 4.13
N ALA A 31 7.23 7.78 4.92
CA ALA A 31 7.11 7.69 6.38
C ALA A 31 6.68 9.02 7.00
N LYS A 32 7.26 10.13 6.53
CA LYS A 32 6.87 11.49 6.93
C LYS A 32 5.41 11.82 6.59
N PHE A 33 4.96 11.48 5.38
CA PHE A 33 3.56 11.71 4.97
C PHE A 33 2.56 10.91 5.79
N LEU A 34 2.95 9.72 6.23
CA LEU A 34 2.14 8.86 7.08
C LEU A 34 2.30 9.16 8.59
N ALA A 35 3.09 10.19 8.93
CA ALA A 35 3.39 10.58 10.31
C ALA A 35 3.87 9.40 11.18
N MET A 36 4.80 8.60 10.64
CA MET A 36 5.40 7.45 11.34
C MET A 36 6.92 7.46 11.22
N GLU A 37 7.55 6.69 12.11
CA GLU A 37 8.98 6.43 12.06
C GLU A 37 9.35 5.59 10.82
N ARG A 38 10.55 5.81 10.26
CA ARG A 38 10.99 5.16 9.03
C ARG A 38 11.05 3.64 9.18
N GLU A 39 11.42 3.16 10.36
CA GLU A 39 11.53 1.75 10.73
C GLU A 39 10.17 1.04 10.73
N ALA A 40 9.07 1.78 10.92
CA ALA A 40 7.72 1.23 10.88
C ALA A 40 7.16 1.10 9.45
N LEU A 41 7.77 1.76 8.47
CA LEU A 41 7.24 1.80 7.10
C LEU A 41 7.44 0.47 6.36
N ASP A 42 8.58 -0.21 6.49
CA ASP A 42 8.81 -1.47 5.77
C ASP A 42 7.82 -2.57 6.19
N PRO A 43 7.59 -2.85 7.49
CA PRO A 43 6.55 -3.78 7.91
C PRO A 43 5.14 -3.38 7.46
N LEU A 44 4.85 -2.08 7.41
CA LEU A 44 3.57 -1.57 6.93
C LEU A 44 3.38 -1.85 5.43
N LEU A 45 4.42 -1.66 4.63
CA LEU A 45 4.40 -1.94 3.20
C LEU A 45 4.25 -3.43 2.91
N ASP A 46 4.93 -4.29 3.67
CA ASP A 46 4.78 -5.75 3.54
C ASP A 46 3.33 -6.18 3.76
N VAL A 47 2.68 -5.67 4.82
CA VAL A 47 1.28 -5.95 5.11
C VAL A 47 0.36 -5.34 4.04
N ALA A 48 0.67 -4.14 3.56
CA ALA A 48 -0.10 -3.47 2.51
C ALA A 48 -0.08 -4.28 1.20
N GLU A 49 1.08 -4.75 0.76
CA GLU A 49 1.23 -5.56 -0.44
C GLU A 49 0.56 -6.93 -0.29
N ALA A 50 0.69 -7.58 0.87
CA ALA A 50 -0.01 -8.85 1.13
C ALA A 50 -1.54 -8.70 1.04
N LYS A 51 -2.10 -7.62 1.61
CA LYS A 51 -3.54 -7.31 1.51
C LYS A 51 -3.95 -6.99 0.08
N LEU A 52 -3.12 -6.25 -0.66
CA LEU A 52 -3.38 -5.94 -2.06
C LEU A 52 -3.42 -7.20 -2.91
N ALA A 53 -2.45 -8.10 -2.72
CA ALA A 53 -2.40 -9.40 -3.39
C ALA A 53 -3.65 -10.22 -3.08
N ALA A 54 -4.10 -10.27 -1.83
CA ALA A 54 -5.32 -10.99 -1.46
C ALA A 54 -6.57 -10.47 -2.19
N ILE A 55 -6.73 -9.14 -2.30
CA ILE A 55 -7.84 -8.51 -3.04
C ILE A 55 -7.75 -8.89 -4.54
N LEU A 56 -6.56 -8.83 -5.11
CA LEU A 56 -6.33 -9.18 -6.53
C LEU A 56 -6.57 -10.66 -6.81
N VAL A 57 -6.34 -11.55 -5.84
CA VAL A 57 -6.61 -12.99 -5.96
C VAL A 57 -8.11 -13.28 -5.87
N VAL A 58 -8.82 -12.71 -4.89
CA VAL A 58 -10.27 -12.92 -4.71
C VAL A 58 -11.05 -12.57 -5.98
N GLU A 59 -10.61 -11.55 -6.72
CA GLU A 59 -11.21 -11.12 -7.99
C GLU A 59 -10.86 -11.98 -9.21
N ARG A 60 -9.87 -12.87 -9.13
CA ARG A 60 -9.56 -13.81 -10.22
C ARG A 60 -10.40 -15.08 -10.12
N ASP A 61 -10.88 -15.37 -8.91
CA ASP A 61 -11.67 -16.56 -8.59
C ASP A 61 -13.19 -16.27 -8.55
N ALA A 62 -13.59 -14.99 -8.72
CA ALA A 62 -14.98 -14.52 -8.81
C ALA A 62 -15.44 -14.36 -10.26
#